data_AF-A0A831XTZ3-F1
#
_entry.id   AF-A0A831XTZ3-F1
#
_cell.length_a   1.000
_cell.length_b   1.000
_cell.length_c   1.000
_cell.angle_alpha   90.00
_cell.angle_beta   90.00
_cell.angle_gamma   90.00
#
_symmetry.space_group_name_H-M   'P 1'
#
loop_
_entity.id
_entity.type
_entity.pdbx_description
1 polymer ?
#
loop_
_entity_poly.entity_id
_entity_poly.type
_entity_poly.pdbx_seq_one_letter_code
_entity_poly.pdbx_strand_id
1 'polypeptide(L)'
;PVRRATLATTDGFSIYAGTRHPDAAWELVKFLTSSEYGRAMARANFLQPARASLVGEWANMIREELPSRAEGVDLDAFADGHLNGYSVTAEVFWRQPPASELARDAWEQIFTLGQKPVDYMKTVSAEIEAAQVAPG
;
A
#
# COMPACT_ATOMS: atom_id res chain seq x y z
N PRO A 1 4.19 -10.99 14.95
CA PRO A 1 2.93 -11.28 14.23
C PRO A 1 2.69 -12.80 14.15
N VAL A 2 1.52 -13.28 14.56
CA VAL A 2 1.18 -14.73 14.51
C VAL A 2 0.81 -15.18 13.09
N ARG A 3 0.48 -14.24 12.18
CA ARG A 3 0.15 -14.50 10.77
C ARG A 3 1.28 -14.08 9.83
N ARG A 4 1.47 -14.80 8.71
CA ARG A 4 2.30 -14.35 7.58
C ARG A 4 1.68 -13.08 6.98
N ALA A 5 2.50 -12.05 6.77
CA ALA A 5 2.05 -10.79 6.20
C ALA A 5 3.20 -10.11 5.45
N THR A 6 2.87 -9.44 4.35
CA THR A 6 3.72 -8.45 3.67
C THR A 6 2.92 -7.18 3.40
N LEU A 7 3.58 -6.05 3.22
CA LEU A 7 2.93 -4.79 2.91
C LEU A 7 2.81 -4.63 1.39
N ALA A 8 1.60 -4.31 0.90
CA ALA A 8 1.38 -3.76 -0.44
C ALA A 8 1.00 -2.28 -0.34
N THR A 9 1.63 -1.48 -1.19
CA THR A 9 1.21 -0.12 -1.47
C THR A 9 0.32 -0.13 -2.69
N THR A 10 -0.84 0.51 -2.60
CA THR A 10 -1.81 0.58 -3.70
C THR A 10 -2.13 2.02 -4.04
N ASP A 11 -2.19 2.34 -5.33
CA ASP A 11 -2.77 3.59 -5.79
C ASP A 11 -4.30 3.48 -5.79
N GLY A 12 -4.94 4.29 -4.95
CA GLY A 12 -6.39 4.36 -4.85
C GLY A 12 -6.96 5.50 -5.69
N PHE A 13 -8.07 5.26 -6.37
CA PHE A 13 -8.86 6.30 -7.02
C PHE A 13 -10.08 6.63 -6.16
N SER A 14 -10.35 7.91 -5.95
CA SER A 14 -11.48 8.38 -5.13
C SER A 14 -12.24 9.48 -5.86
N ILE A 15 -13.55 9.55 -5.61
CA ILE A 15 -14.42 10.58 -6.17
C ILE A 15 -14.62 11.67 -5.10
N TYR A 16 -14.37 12.92 -5.46
CA TYR A 16 -14.64 14.04 -4.58
C TYR A 16 -16.14 14.15 -4.29
N ALA A 17 -16.51 14.14 -3.01
CA ALA A 17 -17.91 14.14 -2.58
C ALA A 17 -18.73 15.35 -3.06
N GLY A 18 -18.07 16.48 -3.32
CA GLY A 18 -18.72 17.70 -3.84
C GLY A 18 -18.73 17.82 -5.37
N THR A 19 -18.44 16.74 -6.11
CA THR A 19 -18.45 16.78 -7.58
C THR A 19 -19.83 17.09 -8.13
N ARG A 20 -19.89 17.90 -9.20
CA ARG A 20 -21.12 18.18 -9.95
C ARG A 20 -21.49 17.07 -10.95
N HIS A 21 -20.59 16.11 -11.15
CA HIS A 21 -20.72 15.05 -12.16
C HIS A 21 -20.46 13.66 -11.54
N PRO A 22 -21.27 13.21 -10.55
CA PRO A 22 -21.02 11.96 -9.85
C PRO A 22 -21.06 10.74 -10.78
N ASP A 23 -22.00 10.69 -11.73
CA ASP A 23 -22.14 9.55 -12.65
C ASP A 23 -20.94 9.42 -13.59
N ALA A 24 -20.49 10.54 -14.19
CA ALA A 24 -19.31 10.53 -15.06
C ALA A 24 -18.03 10.18 -14.28
N ALA A 25 -17.89 10.68 -13.05
CA ALA A 25 -16.78 10.32 -12.19
C ALA A 25 -16.78 8.83 -11.83
N TRP A 26 -17.96 8.24 -11.63
CA TRP A 26 -18.12 6.81 -11.41
C TRP A 26 -17.71 5.97 -12.63
N GLU A 27 -18.12 6.37 -13.84
CA GLU A 27 -17.68 5.71 -15.08
C GLU A 27 -16.15 5.73 -15.22
N LEU A 28 -15.51 6.85 -14.88
CA LEU A 28 -14.05 6.95 -14.90
C LEU A 28 -13.38 6.00 -13.90
N VAL A 29 -13.85 5.93 -12.66
CA VAL A 29 -13.28 5.01 -11.65
C VAL A 29 -13.44 3.55 -12.08
N LYS A 30 -14.57 3.18 -12.69
CA LYS A 30 -14.74 1.83 -13.26
C LYS A 30 -13.71 1.53 -14.34
N PHE A 31 -13.41 2.49 -15.21
CA PHE A 31 -12.36 2.33 -16.21
C PHE A 31 -10.97 2.21 -15.56
N LEU A 32 -10.61 3.09 -14.62
CA LEU A 32 -9.30 3.10 -13.96
C LEU A 32 -9.05 1.85 -13.09
N THR A 33 -10.09 1.12 -12.74
CA THR A 33 -9.99 -0.15 -12.00
C THR A 33 -10.24 -1.38 -12.89
N SER A 34 -10.45 -1.17 -14.20
CA SER A 34 -10.71 -2.24 -15.17
C SER A 34 -9.47 -3.08 -15.46
N SER A 35 -9.68 -4.26 -16.04
CA SER A 35 -8.57 -5.08 -16.52
C SER A 35 -7.80 -4.43 -17.67
N GLU A 36 -8.47 -3.61 -18.48
CA GLU A 36 -7.86 -2.89 -19.60
C GLU A 36 -6.82 -1.87 -19.10
N TYR A 37 -7.24 -1.00 -18.17
CA TYR A 37 -6.34 -0.02 -17.58
C TYR A 37 -5.18 -0.70 -16.81
N GLY A 38 -5.48 -1.76 -16.05
CA GLY A 38 -4.44 -2.52 -15.34
C GLY A 38 -3.35 -3.08 -16.27
N ARG A 39 -3.73 -3.62 -17.43
CA ARG A 39 -2.77 -4.07 -18.46
C ARG A 39 -2.00 -2.91 -19.09
N ALA A 40 -2.67 -1.79 -19.37
CA ALA A 40 -2.01 -0.61 -19.93
C ALA A 40 -0.90 -0.09 -18.97
N MET A 41 -1.19 -0.02 -17.67
CA MET A 41 -0.21 0.41 -16.67
C MET A 41 0.91 -0.60 -16.46
N ALA A 42 0.62 -1.90 -16.49
CA ALA A 42 1.63 -2.95 -16.47
C ALA A 42 2.60 -2.85 -17.66
N ARG A 43 2.09 -2.60 -18.86
CA ARG A 43 2.93 -2.47 -20.07
C ARG A 43 3.76 -1.19 -20.09
N ALA A 44 3.13 -0.06 -19.75
CA ALA A 44 3.79 1.24 -19.86
C ALA A 44 4.81 1.49 -18.73
N ASN A 45 4.54 0.98 -17.53
CA ASN A 45 5.28 1.37 -16.31
C ASN A 45 5.74 0.17 -15.47
N PHE A 46 5.49 -1.07 -15.91
CA PHE A 46 5.77 -2.30 -15.15
C PHE A 46 5.12 -2.36 -13.76
N LEU A 47 4.07 -1.55 -13.52
CA LEU A 47 3.34 -1.57 -12.26
C LEU A 47 2.57 -2.88 -12.11
N GLN A 48 2.72 -3.52 -10.95
CA GLN A 48 1.93 -4.71 -10.62
C GLN A 48 0.45 -4.33 -10.50
N PRO A 49 -0.46 -4.99 -11.24
CA PRO A 49 -1.88 -4.68 -11.16
C PRO A 49 -2.48 -5.06 -9.79
N ALA A 50 -3.32 -4.19 -9.22
CA ALA A 50 -4.08 -4.50 -8.01
C ALA A 50 -5.08 -5.66 -8.21
N ARG A 51 -5.51 -5.91 -9.46
CA ARG A 51 -6.41 -7.01 -9.79
C ARG A 51 -5.63 -8.33 -9.84
N ALA A 52 -5.90 -9.23 -8.88
CA ALA A 52 -5.20 -10.51 -8.76
C ALA A 52 -5.20 -11.34 -10.04
N SER A 53 -6.30 -11.32 -10.81
CA SER A 53 -6.40 -12.05 -12.09
C SER A 53 -5.41 -11.60 -13.17
N LEU A 54 -4.72 -10.47 -13.00
CA LEU A 54 -3.72 -9.96 -13.94
C LEU A 54 -2.28 -10.16 -13.46
N VAL A 55 -2.06 -10.54 -12.20
CA VAL A 55 -0.71 -10.57 -11.63
C VAL A 55 0.16 -11.66 -12.27
N GLY A 56 -0.41 -12.83 -12.58
CA GLY A 56 0.30 -13.85 -13.34
C GLY A 56 0.69 -13.41 -14.76
N GLU A 57 -0.22 -12.69 -15.45
CA GLU A 57 0.05 -12.11 -16.78
C GLU A 57 1.20 -11.09 -16.71
N TRP A 58 1.21 -10.25 -15.68
CA TRP A 58 2.24 -9.24 -15.43
C TRP A 58 3.64 -9.85 -15.25
N ALA A 59 3.78 -10.95 -14.51
CA ALA A 59 5.08 -11.59 -14.30
C ALA A 59 5.67 -12.10 -15.64
N ASN A 60 4.84 -12.68 -16.50
CA ASN A 60 5.27 -13.12 -17.84
C ASN A 60 5.66 -11.94 -18.73
N MET A 61 4.88 -10.86 -18.70
CA MET A 61 5.19 -9.63 -19.45
C MET A 61 6.57 -9.07 -19.08
N ILE A 62 6.94 -9.04 -17.80
CA ILE A 62 8.28 -8.58 -17.40
C ILE A 62 9.39 -9.48 -17.94
N ARG A 63 9.20 -10.82 -17.91
CA ARG A 63 10.17 -11.77 -18.47
C ARG A 63 10.39 -11.55 -19.96
N GLU A 64 9.33 -11.22 -20.69
CA GLU A 64 9.37 -11.00 -22.14
C GLU A 64 9.99 -9.63 -22.52
N GLU A 65 9.62 -8.56 -21.81
CA GLU A 65 10.07 -7.19 -22.12
C GLU A 65 11.48 -6.90 -21.59
N LEU A 66 11.89 -7.56 -20.49
CA LEU A 66 13.17 -7.31 -19.82
C LEU A 66 13.98 -8.60 -19.57
N PRO A 67 14.24 -9.45 -20.59
CA PRO A 67 14.75 -10.80 -20.41
C PRO A 67 16.10 -10.86 -19.68
N SER A 68 17.04 -9.99 -20.02
CA SER A 68 18.36 -9.94 -19.37
C SER A 68 18.33 -9.44 -17.93
N ARG A 69 17.29 -8.67 -17.56
CA ARG A 69 17.10 -8.18 -16.17
C ARG A 69 16.27 -9.15 -15.34
N ALA A 70 15.39 -9.92 -15.99
CA ALA A 70 14.57 -10.95 -15.36
C ALA A 70 15.32 -12.27 -15.18
N GLU A 71 16.46 -12.45 -15.85
CA GLU A 71 17.28 -13.66 -15.72
C GLU A 71 17.69 -13.90 -14.26
N GLY A 72 17.34 -15.08 -13.74
CA GLY A 72 17.62 -15.45 -12.35
C GLY A 72 16.76 -14.74 -11.29
N VAL A 73 15.82 -13.88 -11.68
CA VAL A 73 14.90 -13.21 -10.77
C VAL A 73 13.63 -14.04 -10.58
N ASP A 74 13.32 -14.35 -9.33
CA ASP A 74 12.02 -14.93 -8.96
C ASP A 74 10.95 -13.84 -8.95
N LEU A 75 10.33 -13.61 -10.12
CA LEU A 75 9.23 -12.66 -10.27
C LEU A 75 7.94 -13.13 -9.57
N ASP A 76 7.80 -14.43 -9.34
CA ASP A 76 6.61 -14.98 -8.69
C ASP A 76 6.62 -14.66 -7.18
N ALA A 77 7.80 -14.46 -6.58
CA ALA A 77 7.93 -13.96 -5.21
C ALA A 77 7.23 -12.60 -4.99
N PHE A 78 7.20 -11.72 -6.01
CA PHE A 78 6.48 -10.45 -5.95
C PHE A 78 4.96 -10.63 -6.08
N ALA A 79 4.50 -11.74 -6.65
CA ALA A 79 3.09 -12.08 -6.82
C ALA A 79 2.53 -12.89 -5.64
N ASP A 80 3.36 -13.69 -4.96
CA ASP A 80 2.97 -14.69 -3.96
C ASP A 80 2.07 -14.09 -2.86
N GLY A 81 2.45 -12.93 -2.33
CA GLY A 81 1.68 -12.25 -1.29
C GLY A 81 0.27 -11.87 -1.72
N HIS A 82 0.13 -11.34 -2.92
CA HIS A 82 -1.15 -10.90 -3.45
C HIS A 82 -2.04 -12.09 -3.81
N LEU A 83 -1.47 -13.11 -4.46
CA LEU A 83 -2.20 -14.29 -4.89
C LEU A 83 -2.63 -15.19 -3.72
N ASN A 84 -1.85 -15.23 -2.64
CA ASN A 84 -2.13 -16.06 -1.46
C ASN A 84 -2.74 -15.26 -0.29
N GLY A 85 -3.15 -14.01 -0.51
CA GLY A 85 -3.93 -13.22 0.45
C GLY A 85 -3.19 -12.82 1.73
N TYR A 86 -1.86 -12.79 1.71
CA TYR A 86 -1.05 -12.31 2.85
C TYR A 86 -0.41 -10.95 2.60
N SER A 87 -0.59 -10.37 1.41
CA SER A 87 -0.32 -8.96 1.15
C SER A 87 -1.42 -8.11 1.73
N VAL A 88 -1.08 -7.21 2.66
CA VAL A 88 -2.01 -6.31 3.32
C VAL A 88 -1.66 -4.86 3.05
N THR A 89 -2.66 -3.99 3.07
CA THR A 89 -2.47 -2.54 3.01
C THR A 89 -2.05 -2.00 4.37
N ALA A 90 -1.37 -0.85 4.39
CA ALA A 90 -1.08 -0.16 5.64
C ALA A 90 -2.39 0.20 6.35
N GLU A 91 -2.48 -0.13 7.63
CA GLU A 91 -3.56 0.36 8.49
C GLU A 91 -3.31 1.85 8.79
N VAL A 92 -4.36 2.66 8.68
CA VAL A 92 -4.31 4.08 8.96
C VAL A 92 -5.25 4.41 10.12
N PHE A 93 -4.82 5.36 10.94
CA PHE A 93 -5.63 5.88 12.03
C PHE A 93 -6.67 6.88 11.52
N TRP A 94 -7.81 6.95 12.19
CA TRP A 94 -8.83 7.98 11.97
C TRP A 94 -8.21 9.38 11.98
N ARG A 95 -7.34 9.65 12.96
CA ARG A 95 -6.48 10.83 13.02
C ARG A 95 -5.05 10.45 12.70
N GLN A 96 -4.79 10.18 11.42
CA GLN A 96 -3.46 9.79 10.94
C GLN A 96 -2.36 10.84 11.20
N PRO A 97 -2.57 12.16 11.04
CA PRO A 97 -1.50 13.14 11.26
C PRO A 97 -0.86 13.09 12.65
N PRO A 98 -1.61 13.21 13.78
CA PRO A 98 -1.01 13.13 15.10
C PRO A 98 -0.41 11.75 15.39
N ALA A 99 -1.01 10.68 14.88
CA ALA A 99 -0.44 9.34 15.01
C ALA A 99 0.93 9.22 14.34
N SER A 100 1.07 9.80 13.14
CA SER A 100 2.31 9.79 12.37
C SER A 100 3.40 10.63 13.03
N GLU A 101 3.05 11.79 13.59
CA GLU A 101 3.98 12.67 14.31
C GLU A 101 4.53 11.98 15.56
N LEU A 102 3.66 11.47 16.42
CA LEU A 102 4.04 10.75 17.65
C LEU A 102 4.95 9.54 17.34
N ALA A 103 4.58 8.73 16.34
CA ALA A 103 5.37 7.58 15.94
C ALA A 103 6.74 7.99 15.38
N ARG A 104 6.80 9.01 14.53
CA ARG A 104 8.05 9.50 13.92
C ARG A 104 9.02 10.01 14.98
N ASP A 105 8.54 10.84 15.90
CA ASP A 105 9.37 11.41 16.97
C ASP A 105 9.91 10.30 17.89
N ALA A 106 9.10 9.29 18.19
CA ALA A 106 9.54 8.14 18.95
C ALA A 106 10.61 7.31 18.23
N TRP A 107 10.45 7.06 16.93
CA TRP A 107 11.45 6.36 16.13
C TRP A 107 12.76 7.13 16.03
N GLU A 108 12.72 8.47 15.98
CA GLU A 108 13.92 9.29 16.04
C GLU A 108 14.64 9.14 17.38
N GLN A 109 13.91 9.18 18.50
CA GLN A 109 14.48 8.97 19.84
C GLN A 109 15.13 7.59 20.00
N ILE A 110 14.54 6.55 19.38
CA ILE A 110 15.00 5.16 19.48
C ILE A 110 16.16 4.88 18.52
N PHE A 111 15.96 5.08 17.23
CA PHE A 111 16.87 4.61 16.18
C PHE A 111 17.89 5.66 15.74
N THR A 112 17.53 6.94 15.77
CA THR A 112 18.44 8.02 15.33
C THR A 112 19.31 8.50 16.48
N LEU A 113 18.70 8.80 17.62
CA LEU A 113 19.37 9.41 18.76
C LEU A 113 19.86 8.38 19.79
N GLY A 114 19.28 7.18 19.80
CA GLY A 114 19.61 6.14 20.78
C GLY A 114 19.30 6.54 22.24
N GLN A 115 18.40 7.50 22.45
CA GLN A 115 18.08 8.09 23.75
C GLN A 115 16.95 7.36 24.50
N LYS A 116 16.15 6.57 23.78
CA LYS A 116 15.06 5.78 24.35
C LYS A 116 15.17 4.31 23.95
N PRO A 117 14.82 3.36 24.83
CA PRO A 117 14.72 1.95 24.47
C PRO A 117 13.49 1.72 23.56
N VAL A 118 13.50 0.62 22.80
CA VAL A 118 12.35 0.23 21.94
C VAL A 118 11.04 0.11 22.73
N ASP A 119 11.10 -0.28 24.00
CA ASP A 119 9.95 -0.35 24.91
C ASP A 119 9.21 0.99 25.09
N TYR A 120 9.84 2.12 24.77
CA TYR A 120 9.20 3.44 24.75
C TYR A 120 7.99 3.49 23.82
N MET A 121 7.95 2.67 22.77
CA MET A 121 6.79 2.58 21.88
C MET A 121 5.51 2.11 22.56
N LYS A 122 5.58 1.45 23.72
CA LYS A 122 4.39 1.11 24.50
C LYS A 122 3.69 2.36 25.02
N THR A 123 4.45 3.35 25.49
CA THR A 123 3.95 4.65 25.91
C THR A 123 3.36 5.40 24.73
N VAL A 124 4.11 5.49 23.63
CA VAL A 124 3.70 6.20 22.40
C VAL A 124 2.43 5.58 21.81
N SER A 125 2.29 4.24 21.87
CA SER A 125 1.06 3.57 21.44
C SER A 125 -0.17 4.02 22.23
N ALA A 126 -0.04 4.24 23.55
CA ALA A 126 -1.13 4.75 24.37
C ALA A 126 -1.44 6.23 24.06
N GLU A 127 -0.42 7.02 23.75
CA GLU A 127 -0.58 8.42 23.32
C GLU A 127 -1.28 8.52 21.96
N ILE A 128 -0.93 7.65 21.01
CA ILE A 128 -1.59 7.55 19.70
C ILE A 128 -3.07 7.20 19.87
N GLU A 129 -3.39 6.23 20.73
CA GLU A 129 -4.77 5.84 21.04
C GLU A 129 -5.56 7.02 21.63
N ALA A 130 -4.99 7.69 22.65
CA ALA A 130 -5.60 8.87 23.25
C ALA A 130 -5.85 10.00 22.23
N ALA A 131 -4.95 10.15 21.25
CA ALA A 131 -5.10 11.13 20.18
C ALA A 131 -6.24 10.83 19.20
N GLN A 132 -6.85 9.64 19.21
CA GLN A 132 -7.95 9.29 18.30
C GLN A 132 -9.31 9.87 18.72
N VAL A 133 -9.44 10.37 19.95
CA VAL A 133 -10.68 10.99 20.43
C VAL A 133 -10.93 12.30 19.68
N ALA A 134 -12.16 12.52 19.21
CA ALA A 134 -12.56 13.77 18.58
C ALA A 134 -12.58 14.91 19.62
N PRO A 135 -12.16 16.15 19.27
CA PRO A 135 -12.51 17.31 20.08
C PRO A 135 -14.03 17.37 20.22
N GLY A 136 -14.52 17.48 21.47
CA GLY A 136 -15.94 17.67 21.76
C GLY A 136 -16.48 19.00 21.30
#